data_AF-A0A9W7YLC0-F1
#
_entry.id   AF-A0A9W7YLC0-F1
#
_cell.length_a   1.000
_cell.length_b   1.000
_cell.length_c   1.000
_cell.angle_alpha   90.00
_cell.angle_beta   90.00
_cell.angle_gamma   90.00
#
_symmetry.space_group_name_H-M   'P 1'
#
loop_
_entity.id
_entity.type
_entity.pdbx_description
1 polymer ?
#
loop_
_entity_poly.entity_id
_entity_poly.type
_entity_poly.pdbx_seq_one_letter_code
_entity_poly.pdbx_strand_id
1 'polypeptide(L)'
;MTSPHHTYRRLLREINRQFTSVNGNRAWATQMRQQWVAASQDSASSNMHAATNILAFLTSNRKHGELISEFYPRMPEGDRIEKTARRVGLEAPKTYNPESPS
;
A
#
# COMPACT_ATOMS: atom_id res chain seq x y z
N MET A 1 23.95 6.04 14.94
CA MET A 1 22.58 6.45 15.34
C MET A 1 22.01 7.37 14.27
N THR A 2 20.81 7.11 13.74
CA THR A 2 20.16 8.00 12.76
C THR A 2 19.71 9.28 13.43
N SER A 3 20.01 10.43 12.84
CA SER A 3 19.58 11.74 13.35
C SER A 3 18.04 11.86 13.36
N PRO A 4 17.41 12.47 14.39
CA PRO A 4 15.96 12.73 14.44
C PRO A 4 15.44 13.43 13.19
N HIS A 5 16.19 14.41 12.67
CA HIS A 5 15.85 15.11 11.44
C HIS A 5 15.86 14.19 10.21
N HIS A 6 16.76 13.22 10.17
CA HIS A 6 16.83 12.26 9.08
C HIS A 6 15.60 11.33 9.10
N THR A 7 15.22 10.81 10.28
CA THR A 7 14.03 9.98 10.45
C THR A 7 12.75 10.73 10.04
N TYR A 8 12.61 11.97 10.51
CA TYR A 8 11.49 12.84 10.15
C TYR A 8 11.37 13.05 8.64
N ARG A 9 12.47 13.39 7.96
CA ARG A 9 12.48 13.59 6.50
C ARG A 9 12.12 12.33 5.75
N ARG A 10 12.57 11.16 6.23
CA ARG A 10 12.21 9.87 5.62
C ARG A 10 10.72 9.56 5.79
N LEU A 11 10.15 9.78 6.97
CA LEU A 11 8.72 9.60 7.21
C LEU A 11 7.88 10.51 6.29
N LEU A 12 8.21 11.80 6.21
CA LEU A 12 7.49 12.71 5.32
C LEU A 12 7.59 12.31 3.84
N ARG A 13 8.77 11.86 3.38
CA ARG A 13 8.92 11.37 2.00
C ARG A 13 8.04 10.16 1.74
N GLU A 14 7.98 9.22 2.68
CA GLU A 14 7.20 8.00 2.53
C GLU A 14 5.70 8.30 2.56
N ILE A 15 5.24 9.17 3.46
CA ILE A 15 3.84 9.62 3.53
C ILE A 15 3.45 10.34 2.23
N ASN A 16 4.28 11.28 1.77
CA ASN A 16 3.99 12.01 0.54
C ASN A 16 3.93 11.07 -0.66
N ARG A 17 4.83 10.07 -0.72
CA ARG A 17 4.88 9.09 -1.80
C ARG A 17 3.65 8.18 -1.83
N GLN A 18 3.15 7.75 -0.67
CA GLN A 18 2.05 6.78 -0.60
C GLN A 18 0.66 7.43 -0.56
N PHE A 19 0.49 8.57 0.12
CA PHE A 19 -0.83 9.15 0.40
C PHE A 19 -1.10 10.47 -0.33
N THR A 20 -0.07 11.30 -0.53
CA THR A 20 -0.26 12.65 -1.11
C THR A 20 -0.06 12.66 -2.62
N SER A 21 0.82 11.82 -3.17
CA SER A 21 1.06 11.74 -4.62
C SER A 21 -0.18 11.28 -5.40
N VAL A 22 -0.98 10.38 -4.81
CA VAL A 22 -2.13 9.75 -5.47
C VAL A 22 -3.35 10.69 -5.44
N ASN A 23 -3.61 11.34 -4.32
CA ASN A 23 -4.87 12.10 -4.09
C ASN A 23 -4.68 13.62 -4.01
N GLY A 24 -3.45 14.13 -4.10
CA GLY A 24 -3.14 15.56 -3.88
C GLY A 24 -3.37 16.07 -2.45
N ASN A 25 -3.87 15.22 -1.55
CA ASN A 25 -4.25 15.59 -0.20
C ASN A 25 -3.03 15.65 0.73
N ARG A 26 -2.76 16.86 1.26
CA ARG A 26 -1.67 17.14 2.21
C ARG A 26 -2.05 16.95 3.67
N ALA A 27 -3.29 16.58 3.98
CA ALA A 27 -3.78 16.40 5.35
C ALA A 27 -2.88 15.45 6.16
N TRP A 28 -2.51 14.31 5.57
CA TRP A 28 -1.64 13.31 6.21
C TRP A 28 -0.26 13.86 6.55
N ALA A 29 0.36 14.62 5.65
CA ALA A 29 1.65 15.25 5.91
C ALA A 29 1.54 16.33 7.00
N THR A 30 0.43 17.07 7.05
CA THR A 30 0.17 18.08 8.08
C THR A 30 -0.09 17.44 9.45
N GLN A 31 -0.89 16.38 9.51
CA GLN A 31 -1.13 15.64 10.74
C GLN A 31 0.17 15.03 11.30
N MET A 32 1.01 14.45 10.43
CA MET A 32 2.31 13.93 10.85
C MET A 32 3.23 15.03 11.40
N ARG A 33 3.23 16.22 10.80
CA ARG A 33 3.96 17.38 11.34
C ARG A 33 3.49 17.76 12.73
N GLN A 34 2.18 17.83 12.95
CA GLN A 34 1.60 18.16 14.25
C GLN A 34 1.97 17.11 15.30
N GLN A 35 1.86 15.82 14.97
CA GLN A 35 2.27 14.74 15.86
C GLN A 35 3.76 14.76 16.17
N TRP A 36 4.63 15.08 15.20
CA TRP A 36 6.07 15.19 15.44
C TRP A 36 6.42 16.34 16.39
N VAL A 37 5.74 17.48 16.27
CA VAL A 37 5.92 18.62 17.17
C VAL A 37 5.40 18.29 18.57
N ALA A 38 4.23 17.66 18.68
CA ALA A 38 3.69 17.21 19.98
C ALA A 38 4.64 16.21 20.66
N ALA A 39 5.13 15.21 19.92
CA ALA A 39 6.08 14.22 20.41
C ALA A 39 7.45 14.81 20.78
N SER A 40 7.81 16.01 20.30
CA SER A 40 9.06 16.66 20.72
C SER A 40 9.02 17.19 22.16
N GLN A 41 7.84 17.26 22.78
CA GLN A 41 7.63 17.70 24.17
C GLN A 41 7.73 16.55 25.19
N ASP A 42 7.67 15.29 24.72
CA ASP A 42 7.76 14.07 25.52
C ASP A 42 9.15 13.40 25.43
N SER A 43 9.37 12.31 26.17
CA SER A 43 10.61 11.52 26.19
C SER A 43 11.17 11.17 24.79
N ALA A 44 12.22 11.89 24.39
CA ALA A 44 12.79 11.85 23.02
C ALA A 44 13.20 10.45 22.52
N SER A 45 13.64 9.55 23.40
CA SER A 45 14.06 8.19 23.04
C SER A 45 12.90 7.30 22.60
N SER A 46 11.80 7.29 23.36
CA SER A 46 10.58 6.53 23.05
C SER A 46 9.98 6.97 21.71
N ASN A 47 9.93 8.28 21.48
CA ASN A 47 9.37 8.87 20.26
C ASN A 47 10.20 8.54 19.03
N MET A 48 11.52 8.49 19.18
CA MET A 48 12.41 8.06 18.10
C MET A 48 12.22 6.58 17.74
N HIS A 49 12.05 5.69 18.74
CA HIS A 49 11.75 4.28 18.50
C HIS A 49 10.42 4.08 17.77
N ALA A 50 9.36 4.76 18.23
CA ALA A 50 8.06 4.74 17.56
C ALA A 50 8.16 5.23 16.09
N ALA A 51 8.87 6.34 15.86
CA ALA A 51 9.09 6.87 14.53
C ALA A 51 9.84 5.89 13.60
N THR A 52 10.86 5.18 14.12
CA THR A 52 11.57 4.17 13.35
C THR A 52 10.70 2.96 13.00
N ASN A 53 9.83 2.53 13.92
CA ASN A 53 8.91 1.42 13.70
C ASN A 53 7.87 1.77 12.63
N ILE A 54 7.29 2.97 12.70
CA ILE A 54 6.36 3.47 11.69
C ILE A 54 7.04 3.55 10.32
N LEU A 55 8.27 4.07 10.26
CA LEU A 55 9.02 4.14 9.01
C LEU A 55 9.27 2.75 8.41
N ALA A 56 9.65 1.77 9.24
CA ALA A 56 9.85 0.40 8.82
C ALA A 56 8.55 -0.21 8.27
N PHE A 57 7.43 -0.03 8.98
CA PHE A 57 6.12 -0.49 8.54
C PHE A 57 5.73 0.09 7.18
N LEU A 58 5.80 1.42 7.02
CA LEU A 58 5.44 2.09 5.76
C LEU A 58 6.30 1.60 4.59
N THR A 59 7.61 1.45 4.82
CA THR A 59 8.55 0.97 3.80
C THR A 59 8.25 -0.47 3.39
N SER A 60 8.01 -1.35 4.37
CA SER A 60 7.66 -2.75 4.13
C SER A 60 6.32 -2.90 3.41
N ASN A 61 5.32 -2.11 3.79
CA ASN A 61 4.00 -2.14 3.15
C ASN A 61 4.07 -1.74 1.67
N ARG A 62 4.82 -0.67 1.34
CA ARG A 62 5.05 -0.29 -0.06
C ARG A 62 5.77 -1.40 -0.83
N LYS A 63 6.87 -1.92 -0.27
CA LYS A 63 7.64 -2.98 -0.93
C LYS A 63 6.81 -4.24 -1.15
N HIS A 64 5.96 -4.59 -0.19
CA HIS A 64 5.01 -5.68 -0.33
C HIS A 64 4.04 -5.44 -1.51
N GLY A 65 3.48 -4.24 -1.64
CA GLY A 65 2.65 -3.86 -2.79
C GLY A 65 3.39 -3.95 -4.13
N GLU A 66 4.65 -3.50 -4.18
CA GLU A 66 5.52 -3.62 -5.36
C GLU A 66 5.75 -5.08 -5.74
N LEU A 67 6.10 -5.94 -4.78
CA LEU A 67 6.33 -7.37 -4.99
C LEU A 67 5.07 -8.10 -5.44
N ILE A 68 3.91 -7.78 -4.87
CA ILE A 68 2.64 -8.34 -5.35
C ILE A 68 2.39 -7.91 -6.79
N SER A 69 2.59 -6.63 -7.12
CA SER A 69 2.37 -6.15 -8.49
C SER A 69 3.30 -6.80 -9.51
N GLU A 70 4.53 -7.12 -9.13
CA GLU A 70 5.55 -7.66 -10.03
C GLU A 70 5.47 -9.18 -10.17
N PHE A 71 5.29 -9.89 -9.05
CA PHE A 71 5.41 -11.35 -9.02
C PHE A 71 4.09 -12.10 -8.88
N TYR A 72 2.99 -11.43 -8.50
CA TYR A 72 1.70 -12.10 -8.47
C TYR A 72 1.18 -12.26 -9.90
N PRO A 73 1.01 -13.49 -10.43
CA PRO A 73 0.45 -13.68 -11.74
C PRO A 73 -0.94 -13.06 -11.76
N ARG A 74 -1.16 -12.04 -12.60
CA ARG A 74 -2.50 -11.52 -12.83
C ARG A 74 -3.34 -12.68 -13.34
N MET A 75 -4.29 -13.12 -12.51
CA MET A 75 -5.24 -14.15 -12.91
C MET A 75 -5.88 -13.70 -14.23
N PRO A 76 -5.82 -14.53 -15.30
CA PRO A 76 -6.48 -14.22 -16.56
C PRO A 76 -7.93 -13.82 -16.30
N GLU A 77 -8.43 -12.84 -17.03
CA GLU A 77 -9.77 -12.30 -16.80
C GLU A 77 -10.86 -13.40 -16.89
N GLY A 78 -10.68 -14.36 -17.81
CA GLY A 78 -11.53 -15.54 -17.93
C GLY A 78 -11.59 -16.38 -16.65
N ASP A 79 -10.44 -16.75 -16.09
CA ASP A 79 -10.37 -17.49 -14.81
C ASP A 79 -11.03 -16.73 -13.65
N ARG A 80 -10.91 -15.39 -13.67
CA ARG A 80 -11.51 -14.53 -12.64
C ARG A 80 -13.03 -14.52 -12.74
N ILE A 81 -13.57 -14.42 -13.96
CA ILE A 81 -15.01 -14.50 -14.24
C ILE A 81 -15.54 -15.87 -13.85
N GLU A 82 -14.84 -16.94 -14.24
CA GLU A 82 -15.24 -18.32 -13.96
C GLU A 82 -15.29 -18.61 -12.46
N LYS A 83 -14.25 -18.23 -11.70
CA LYS A 83 -14.24 -18.39 -10.24
C LYS A 83 -15.33 -17.56 -9.55
N THR A 84 -15.65 -16.38 -10.10
CA THR A 84 -16.73 -15.53 -9.56
C THR A 84 -18.10 -16.15 -9.84
N ALA A 85 -18.34 -16.67 -11.04
CA ALA A 85 -19.57 -17.36 -11.41
C ALA A 85 -19.78 -18.62 -10.54
N ARG A 86 -18.75 -19.46 -10.39
CA ARG A 86 -18.82 -20.68 -9.56
C ARG A 86 -19.12 -20.37 -8.09
N ARG A 87 -18.66 -19.22 -7.57
CA ARG A 87 -18.93 -18.78 -6.19
C ARG A 87 -20.41 -18.53 -5.92
N VAL A 88 -21.17 -18.16 -6.94
CA VAL A 88 -22.63 -17.92 -6.85
C VAL A 88 -23.44 -19.08 -7.45
N GLY A 89 -22.81 -20.23 -7.71
CA GLY A 89 -23.47 -21.39 -8.31
C GLY A 89 -23.83 -21.21 -9.79
N LEU A 90 -23.20 -20.27 -10.49
CA LEU A 90 -23.39 -20.03 -11.92
C LEU A 90 -22.20 -20.56 -12.74
N GLU A 91 -22.45 -20.91 -13.99
CA GLU A 91 -21.37 -21.21 -14.96
C GLU A 91 -21.06 -19.98 -15.81
N ALA A 92 -19.79 -19.84 -16.21
CA ALA A 92 -19.39 -18.77 -17.13
C ALA A 92 -19.96 -19.04 -18.55
N PRO A 93 -20.31 -18.00 -19.32
CA PRO A 93 -20.81 -18.17 -20.69
C PRO A 93 -19.76 -18.87 -21.56
N LYS A 94 -20.15 -19.93 -22.27
CA LYS A 94 -19.28 -20.60 -23.24
C LYS A 94 -19.11 -19.68 -24.45
N THR A 95 -17.87 -19.32 -24.78
CA THR A 95 -17.56 -18.63 -26.03
C THR A 95 -17.85 -19.56 -27.21
N TYR A 96 -18.68 -19.11 -28.16
CA TYR A 96 -18.98 -19.86 -29.38
C TYR A 96 -17.69 -20.11 -30.17
N ASN A 97 -17.38 -21.37 -30.44
CA ASN A 97 -16.24 -21.77 -31.26
C ASN A 97 -16.74 -22.15 -32.68
N PRO A 98 -16.45 -21.35 -33.72
CA PRO A 98 -16.94 -21.61 -35.07
C PRO A 98 -16.34 -22.86 -35.73
N GLU A 99 -15.25 -23.43 -35.20
CA GLU A 99 -14.60 -24.63 -35.74
C GLU A 99 -15.13 -25.95 -35.14
N SER A 100 -16.12 -25.89 -34.25
CA SER A 100 -16.80 -27.08 -33.72
C SER A 100 -18.31 -26.86 -33.78
N PRO A 101 -18.92 -26.96 -34.97
CA PRO A 101 -20.37 -26.98 -35.07
C PRO A 101 -20.87 -28.26 -34.39
N SER A 102 -21.85 -28.07 -33.51
CA SER A 102 -22.52 -29.15 -32.75
C SER A 102 -23.25 -30.13 -33.66
#